data_AF-A0A2V6WVQ2-F1
#
_entry.id   AF-A0A2V6WVQ2-F1
#
_cell.length_a   1.000
_cell.length_b   1.000
_cell.length_c   1.000
_cell.angle_alpha   90.00
_cell.angle_beta   90.00
_cell.angle_gamma   90.00
#
_symmetry.space_group_name_H-M   'P 1'
#
loop_
_entity.id
_entity.type
_entity.pdbx_description
1 polymer ?
#
loop_
_entity_poly.entity_id
_entity_poly.type
_entity_poly.pdbx_seq_one_letter_code
_entity_poly.pdbx_strand_id
1 'polypeptide(L)'
;MTGAAERLREGLAVARGRERRLSLEVRLGFFFDDNVTIVPDLATSEPLVRGLRQRAHESTGELAGLNAGYAWLRTENWESTVGGSFFGTYNNDLPAFNIYDMVGSLGLTRKLTLGAMPAQAGLQYSFDELVLGESEFLLRNTVALSGTLVEGEHHLSQAFLRYQKKDFREPASLPSAERRSADNWAAGAVHLLRFSRDQHFLK
;
A
#
# COMPACT_ATOMS: atom_id res chain seq x y z
N MET A 1 -12.83 -0.57 9.25
CA MET A 1 -13.55 -1.16 8.10
C MET A 1 -12.62 -2.14 7.42
N THR A 2 -13.06 -3.36 7.12
CA THR A 2 -12.17 -4.50 6.79
C THR A 2 -11.99 -4.65 5.27
N GLY A 3 -10.75 -4.85 4.80
CA GLY A 3 -10.36 -4.96 3.39
C GLY A 3 -11.01 -6.07 2.53
N ALA A 4 -11.97 -6.83 3.07
CA ALA A 4 -12.84 -7.73 2.29
C ALA A 4 -13.99 -6.97 1.60
N ALA A 5 -14.55 -5.94 2.24
CA ALA A 5 -15.61 -5.11 1.66
C ALA A 5 -15.07 -4.17 0.58
N GLU A 6 -13.82 -3.70 0.73
CA GLU A 6 -13.11 -2.95 -0.31
C GLU A 6 -12.84 -3.83 -1.54
N ARG A 7 -12.35 -5.07 -1.37
CA ARG A 7 -12.12 -6.00 -2.48
C ARG A 7 -13.39 -6.39 -3.24
N LEU A 8 -14.54 -6.47 -2.57
CA LEU A 8 -15.84 -6.69 -3.22
C LEU A 8 -16.36 -5.43 -3.95
N ARG A 9 -16.15 -4.23 -3.39
CA ARG A 9 -16.42 -2.96 -4.10
C ARG A 9 -15.50 -2.78 -5.30
N GLU A 10 -14.23 -3.13 -5.18
CA GLU A 10 -13.27 -3.18 -6.30
C GLU A 10 -13.72 -4.19 -7.35
N GLY A 11 -14.18 -5.40 -6.97
CA GLY A 11 -14.76 -6.38 -7.89
C GLY A 11 -15.97 -5.85 -8.67
N LEU A 12 -16.86 -5.09 -8.02
CA LEU A 12 -18.01 -4.45 -8.65
C LEU A 12 -17.64 -3.20 -9.49
N ALA A 13 -16.58 -2.48 -9.11
CA ALA A 13 -16.03 -1.37 -9.90
C ALA A 13 -15.28 -1.88 -11.16
N VAL A 14 -14.55 -2.98 -11.04
CA VAL A 14 -13.89 -3.69 -12.15
C VAL A 14 -14.91 -4.21 -13.16
N ALA A 15 -16.11 -4.62 -12.72
CA ALA A 15 -17.20 -4.99 -13.62
C ALA A 15 -17.72 -3.81 -14.48
N ARG A 16 -17.63 -2.56 -13.98
CA ARG A 16 -17.96 -1.33 -14.75
C ARG A 16 -16.80 -0.82 -15.60
N GLY A 17 -15.56 -1.21 -15.33
CA GLY A 17 -14.35 -0.83 -16.07
C GLY A 17 -14.02 -1.70 -17.30
N ARG A 18 -14.98 -2.50 -17.79
CA ARG A 18 -14.77 -3.62 -18.74
C ARG A 18 -14.01 -3.29 -20.03
N GLU A 19 -13.90 -2.01 -20.44
CA GLU A 19 -13.12 -1.59 -21.63
C GLU A 19 -11.76 -0.94 -21.33
N ARG A 20 -11.56 -0.32 -20.17
CA ARG A 20 -10.31 0.44 -19.94
C ARG A 20 -9.19 -0.47 -19.47
N ARG A 21 -8.23 -0.69 -20.35
CA ARG A 21 -6.96 -1.37 -20.03
C ARG A 21 -5.98 -0.48 -19.30
N LEU A 22 -6.07 0.84 -19.48
CA LEU A 22 -5.22 1.83 -18.84
C LEU A 22 -5.99 2.56 -17.73
N SER A 23 -5.32 2.74 -16.60
CA SER A 23 -5.73 3.58 -15.48
C SER A 23 -4.59 4.54 -15.14
N LEU A 24 -4.92 5.80 -14.90
CA LEU A 24 -3.98 6.85 -14.52
C LEU A 24 -4.67 7.79 -13.54
N GLU A 25 -4.01 8.08 -12.44
CA GLU A 25 -4.46 8.99 -11.41
C GLU A 25 -3.29 9.86 -10.94
N VAL A 26 -3.53 11.17 -10.83
CA VAL A 26 -2.57 12.14 -10.33
C VAL A 26 -3.20 12.90 -9.18
N ARG A 27 -2.44 13.06 -8.09
CA ARG A 27 -2.82 13.82 -6.90
C ARG A 27 -1.76 14.87 -6.64
N LEU A 28 -2.18 16.08 -6.34
CA LEU A 28 -1.31 17.18 -5.94
C LEU A 28 -1.94 17.84 -4.71
N GLY A 29 -1.12 18.28 -3.77
CA GLY A 29 -1.59 18.94 -2.57
C GLY A 29 -0.50 19.79 -1.93
N PHE A 30 -0.91 20.59 -0.96
CA PHE A 30 -0.05 21.41 -0.13
C PHE A 30 -0.36 21.13 1.33
N PHE A 31 0.64 21.27 2.19
CA PHE A 31 0.49 21.17 3.63
C PHE A 31 1.25 22.29 4.34
N PHE A 32 0.91 22.46 5.61
CA PHE A 32 1.54 23.38 6.54
C PHE A 32 1.82 22.61 7.83
N ASP A 33 3.02 22.77 8.35
CA ASP A 33 3.53 22.16 9.58
C ASP A 33 4.01 23.28 10.49
N ASP A 34 3.47 23.37 11.70
CA ASP A 34 3.79 24.40 12.70
C ASP A 34 4.74 23.88 13.79
N ASN A 35 5.31 22.68 13.65
CA ASN A 35 6.14 22.07 14.69
C ASN A 35 7.44 21.46 14.14
N VAL A 36 8.04 22.14 13.17
CA VAL A 36 9.29 21.74 12.50
C VAL A 36 10.47 21.72 13.47
N THR A 37 10.44 22.57 14.50
CA THR A 37 11.35 22.52 15.65
C THR A 37 10.57 22.28 16.93
N ILE A 38 11.05 21.38 17.79
CA ILE A 38 10.45 21.15 19.11
C ILE A 38 10.51 22.47 19.91
N VAL A 39 9.37 23.12 20.05
CA VAL A 39 9.21 24.33 20.85
C VAL A 39 8.90 23.93 22.30
N PRO A 40 9.76 24.22 23.28
CA PRO A 40 9.47 23.91 24.69
C PRO A 40 8.26 24.68 25.23
N ASP A 41 7.56 24.09 26.20
CA ASP A 41 6.38 24.68 26.84
C ASP A 41 6.71 25.97 27.65
N LEU A 42 5.72 26.86 27.75
CA LEU A 42 5.78 28.19 28.40
C LEU A 42 5.94 28.14 29.92
N ALA A 43 5.73 26.99 30.56
CA ALA A 43 5.71 26.82 32.01
C ALA A 43 7.08 26.94 32.70
N THR A 44 8.07 27.54 32.05
CA THR A 44 9.45 27.69 32.55
C THR A 44 9.85 29.15 32.64
N SER A 45 10.43 29.52 33.79
CA SER A 45 10.98 30.86 34.06
C SER A 45 12.34 31.09 33.39
N GLU A 46 12.82 30.14 32.60
CA GLU A 46 14.17 30.13 32.01
C GLU A 46 14.28 31.06 30.77
N PRO A 47 15.13 32.11 30.80
CA PRO A 47 15.30 33.04 29.68
C PRO A 47 15.75 32.38 28.37
N LEU A 48 16.55 31.30 28.44
CA LEU A 48 16.99 30.54 27.26
C LEU A 48 15.82 29.93 26.47
N VAL A 49 14.72 29.58 27.13
CA VAL A 49 13.54 28.98 26.47
C VAL A 49 12.81 30.00 25.60
N ARG A 50 12.79 31.29 26.00
CA ARG A 50 12.22 32.37 25.18
C ARG A 50 13.04 32.60 23.90
N GLY A 51 14.37 32.48 23.98
CA GLY A 51 15.25 32.61 22.82
C GLY A 51 15.09 31.45 21.83
N LEU A 52 14.88 30.22 22.31
CA LEU A 52 14.64 29.05 21.46
C LEU A 52 13.31 29.13 20.69
N ARG A 53 12.32 29.85 21.21
CA ARG A 53 11.02 30.10 20.56
C ARG A 53 11.07 31.06 19.36
N GLN A 54 12.14 31.86 19.22
CA GLN A 54 12.25 32.82 18.12
C GLN A 54 12.68 32.18 16.79
N ARG A 55 12.96 30.87 16.79
CA ARG A 55 13.29 30.15 15.55
C ARG A 55 12.02 29.92 14.72
N ALA A 56 12.17 30.00 13.40
CA ALA A 56 11.15 29.55 12.48
C ALA A 56 10.82 28.09 12.79
N HIS A 57 9.56 27.83 13.14
CA HIS A 57 9.01 26.53 13.52
C HIS A 57 7.90 26.10 12.56
N GLU A 58 7.57 26.96 11.60
CA GLU A 58 6.58 26.74 10.57
C GLU A 58 7.30 26.33 9.28
N SER A 59 6.71 25.39 8.54
CA SER A 59 7.07 25.08 7.17
C SER A 59 5.82 24.85 6.35
N THR A 60 5.89 25.22 5.09
CA THR A 60 4.97 24.73 4.07
C THR A 60 5.57 23.53 3.37
N GLY A 61 4.74 22.82 2.62
CA GLY A 61 5.24 21.81 1.71
C GLY A 61 4.21 21.37 0.70
N GLU A 62 4.70 20.61 -0.26
CA GLU A 62 3.94 20.05 -1.36
C GLU A 62 3.90 18.53 -1.25
N LEU A 63 2.82 17.93 -1.73
CA LEU A 63 2.72 16.50 -1.92
C LEU A 63 2.28 16.18 -3.34
N ALA A 64 2.83 15.11 -3.88
CA ALA A 64 2.50 14.60 -5.20
C ALA A 64 2.25 13.10 -5.12
N GLY A 65 1.24 12.64 -5.84
CA GLY A 65 0.89 11.24 -5.98
C GLY A 65 0.63 10.90 -7.43
N LEU A 66 1.13 9.76 -7.88
CA LEU A 66 0.86 9.19 -9.19
C LEU A 66 0.50 7.72 -9.01
N ASN A 67 -0.54 7.27 -9.70
CA ASN A 67 -0.87 5.86 -9.80
C ASN A 67 -1.18 5.54 -11.27
N ALA A 68 -0.51 4.54 -11.81
CA ALA A 68 -0.66 4.10 -13.18
C ALA A 68 -0.76 2.58 -13.23
N GLY A 69 -1.67 2.07 -14.04
CA GLY A 69 -1.89 0.63 -14.20
C GLY A 69 -2.31 0.29 -15.60
N TYR A 70 -1.79 -0.81 -16.13
CA TYR A 70 -2.10 -1.30 -17.47
C TYR A 70 -2.33 -2.82 -17.49
N ALA A 71 -3.49 -3.25 -17.97
CA ALA A 71 -3.80 -4.65 -18.26
C ALA A 71 -3.26 -5.04 -19.64
N TRP A 72 -1.98 -5.44 -19.69
CA TRP A 72 -1.30 -5.77 -20.93
C TRP A 72 -1.81 -7.07 -21.58
N LEU A 73 -2.28 -8.02 -20.78
CA LEU A 73 -2.94 -9.24 -21.25
C LEU A 73 -4.32 -9.36 -20.63
N ARG A 74 -5.35 -9.55 -21.45
CA ARG A 74 -6.71 -9.87 -21.00
C ARG A 74 -7.37 -10.80 -22.01
N THR A 75 -7.59 -12.04 -21.59
CA THR A 75 -8.29 -13.10 -22.33
C THR A 75 -9.48 -13.59 -21.50
N GLU A 76 -10.20 -14.62 -21.97
CA GLU A 76 -11.33 -15.19 -21.23
C GLU A 76 -10.93 -15.68 -19.83
N ASN A 77 -9.78 -16.37 -19.75
CA ASN A 77 -9.33 -17.09 -18.56
C ASN A 77 -8.10 -16.48 -17.89
N TRP A 78 -7.42 -15.53 -18.52
CA TRP A 78 -6.21 -14.89 -17.99
C TRP A 78 -6.29 -13.39 -18.05
N GLU A 79 -5.83 -12.74 -16.99
CA GLU A 79 -5.54 -11.31 -16.98
C GLU A 79 -4.19 -11.08 -16.33
N SER A 80 -3.33 -10.29 -16.98
CA SER A 80 -2.07 -9.86 -16.43
C SER A 80 -1.95 -8.34 -16.50
N THR A 81 -1.33 -7.77 -15.48
CA THR A 81 -1.26 -6.33 -15.25
C THR A 81 0.16 -5.92 -14.88
N VAL A 82 0.51 -4.71 -15.26
CA VAL A 82 1.69 -3.98 -14.77
C VAL A 82 1.20 -2.66 -14.18
N GLY A 83 1.76 -2.25 -13.06
CA GLY A 83 1.39 -1.01 -12.41
C GLY A 83 2.58 -0.35 -11.72
N GLY A 84 2.43 0.94 -11.49
CA GLY A 84 3.38 1.76 -10.76
C GLY A 84 2.66 2.82 -9.94
N SER A 85 3.15 3.10 -8.74
CA SER A 85 2.72 4.24 -7.95
C SER A 85 3.91 5.01 -7.40
N PHE A 86 3.73 6.31 -7.28
CA PHE A 86 4.66 7.21 -6.64
C PHE A 86 3.89 8.07 -5.64
N PHE A 87 4.47 8.28 -4.47
CA PHE A 87 4.06 9.30 -3.52
C PHE A 87 5.29 10.08 -3.06
N GLY A 88 5.21 11.40 -3.03
CA GLY A 88 6.30 12.26 -2.65
C GLY A 88 5.82 13.41 -1.78
N THR A 89 6.61 13.78 -0.78
CA THR A 89 6.46 15.03 -0.04
C THR A 89 7.70 15.89 -0.22
N TYR A 90 7.50 17.20 -0.26
CA TYR A 90 8.56 18.18 -0.24
C TYR A 90 8.24 19.19 0.86
N ASN A 91 9.03 19.18 1.94
CA ASN A 91 8.98 20.12 3.03
C ASN A 91 10.04 21.19 2.77
N ASN A 92 9.60 22.45 2.68
CA ASN A 92 10.45 23.55 2.22
C ASN A 92 11.57 23.89 3.21
N ASP A 93 11.31 23.78 4.52
CA ASP A 93 12.28 24.15 5.56
C ASP A 93 12.95 22.93 6.24
N LEU A 94 12.44 21.72 6.01
CA LEU A 94 12.93 20.46 6.59
C LEU A 94 13.06 19.32 5.56
N PRO A 95 13.83 19.48 4.47
CA PRO A 95 13.90 18.51 3.38
C PRO A 95 14.44 17.14 3.80
N ALA A 96 15.16 17.04 4.94
CA ALA A 96 15.62 15.77 5.51
C ALA A 96 14.47 14.81 5.88
N PHE A 97 13.23 15.33 6.01
CA PHE A 97 12.03 14.55 6.29
C PHE A 97 11.15 14.33 5.06
N ASN A 98 11.63 14.69 3.86
CA ASN A 98 10.95 14.37 2.62
C ASN A 98 10.82 12.86 2.48
N ILE A 99 9.64 12.39 2.09
CA ILE A 99 9.39 10.98 1.87
C ILE A 99 9.09 10.80 0.40
N TYR A 100 9.81 9.88 -0.25
CA TYR A 100 9.48 9.42 -1.60
C TYR A 100 9.25 7.91 -1.54
N ASP A 101 8.08 7.47 -1.97
CA ASP A 101 7.68 6.07 -2.04
C ASP A 101 7.39 5.71 -3.49
N MET A 102 8.12 4.73 -4.01
CA MET A 102 8.03 4.23 -5.38
C MET A 102 7.71 2.75 -5.36
N VAL A 103 6.54 2.38 -5.90
CA VAL A 103 6.10 0.99 -5.97
C VAL A 103 5.90 0.57 -7.41
N GLY A 104 6.56 -0.50 -7.83
CA GLY A 104 6.29 -1.22 -9.07
C GLY A 104 5.55 -2.53 -8.78
N SER A 105 4.62 -2.93 -9.64
CA SER A 105 3.84 -4.15 -9.44
C SER A 105 3.56 -4.91 -10.73
N LEU A 106 3.49 -6.23 -10.60
CA LEU A 106 3.06 -7.17 -11.63
C LEU A 106 1.97 -8.06 -11.05
N GLY A 107 0.90 -8.24 -11.80
CA GLY A 107 -0.22 -9.10 -11.42
C GLY A 107 -0.52 -10.13 -12.51
N LEU A 108 -0.92 -11.32 -12.08
CA LEU A 108 -1.44 -12.37 -12.93
C LEU A 108 -2.64 -13.01 -12.24
N THR A 109 -3.76 -13.07 -12.93
CA THR A 109 -4.95 -13.76 -12.45
C THR A 109 -5.44 -14.75 -13.49
N ARG A 110 -5.94 -15.88 -13.00
CA ARG A 110 -6.45 -16.97 -13.82
C ARG A 110 -7.81 -17.41 -13.31
N LYS A 111 -8.78 -17.49 -14.21
CA LYS A 111 -10.04 -18.20 -13.95
C LYS A 111 -9.85 -19.70 -14.16
N LEU A 112 -10.42 -20.46 -13.26
CA LEU A 112 -10.27 -21.90 -13.14
C LEU A 112 -11.64 -22.53 -12.86
N THR A 113 -11.70 -23.85 -13.01
CA THR A 113 -12.83 -24.66 -12.53
C THR A 113 -12.26 -25.83 -11.75
N LEU A 114 -12.68 -25.99 -10.49
CA LEU A 114 -12.32 -27.13 -9.64
C LEU A 114 -13.54 -28.04 -9.51
N GLY A 115 -13.55 -29.15 -10.25
CA GLY A 115 -14.76 -29.95 -10.44
C GLY A 115 -15.82 -29.16 -11.22
N ALA A 116 -16.97 -28.91 -10.60
CA ALA A 116 -18.01 -28.04 -11.14
C ALA A 116 -18.00 -26.61 -10.54
N MET A 117 -17.04 -26.32 -9.66
CA MET A 117 -16.98 -25.06 -8.92
C MET A 117 -16.09 -24.03 -9.63
N PRO A 118 -16.61 -22.83 -9.95
CA PRO A 118 -15.78 -21.74 -10.46
C PRO A 118 -14.73 -21.31 -9.44
N ALA A 119 -13.51 -21.07 -9.90
CA ALA A 119 -12.40 -20.65 -9.06
C ALA A 119 -11.57 -19.54 -9.75
N GLN A 120 -10.80 -18.80 -8.95
CA GLN A 120 -9.84 -17.83 -9.42
C GLN A 120 -8.54 -17.97 -8.62
N ALA A 121 -7.41 -17.98 -9.31
CA ALA A 121 -6.10 -17.88 -8.69
C ALA A 121 -5.43 -16.55 -9.09
N GLY A 122 -4.68 -15.97 -8.16
CA GLY A 122 -3.94 -14.73 -8.36
C GLY A 122 -2.51 -14.86 -7.86
N LEU A 123 -1.57 -14.29 -8.62
CA LEU A 123 -0.18 -14.07 -8.25
C LEU A 123 0.12 -12.58 -8.41
N GLN A 124 0.74 -11.98 -7.41
CA GLN A 124 1.19 -10.61 -7.44
C GLN A 124 2.63 -10.51 -6.95
N TYR A 125 3.42 -9.71 -7.65
CA TYR A 125 4.72 -9.26 -7.20
C TYR A 125 4.71 -7.74 -7.09
N SER A 126 5.34 -7.21 -6.04
CA SER A 126 5.61 -5.79 -5.94
C SER A 126 7.01 -5.53 -5.40
N PHE A 127 7.64 -4.51 -5.97
CA PHE A 127 8.86 -3.90 -5.50
C PHE A 127 8.54 -2.49 -5.00
N ASP A 128 9.08 -2.12 -3.86
CA ASP A 128 8.79 -0.88 -3.15
C ASP A 128 10.11 -0.31 -2.62
N GLU A 129 10.38 0.93 -3.01
CA GLU A 129 11.53 1.71 -2.59
C GLU A 129 11.01 2.96 -1.86
N LEU A 130 11.40 3.07 -0.59
CA LEU A 130 11.10 4.20 0.26
C LEU A 130 12.40 4.97 0.54
N VAL A 131 12.42 6.24 0.15
CA VAL A 131 13.50 7.20 0.38
C VAL A 131 13.06 8.17 1.46
N LEU A 132 13.96 8.44 2.41
CA LEU A 132 13.79 9.47 3.44
C LEU A 132 14.89 10.52 3.27
N GLY A 133 14.48 11.77 3.09
CA GLY A 133 15.35 12.87 2.68
C GLY A 133 15.93 12.59 1.30
N GLU A 134 17.22 12.25 1.24
CA GLU A 134 17.96 11.95 0.01
C GLU A 134 18.53 10.52 -0.01
N SER A 135 18.19 9.70 0.97
CA SER A 135 18.75 8.36 1.14
C SER A 135 17.67 7.29 1.14
N GLU A 136 17.93 6.21 0.42
CA GLU A 136 17.15 4.98 0.50
C GLU A 136 17.02 4.57 1.97
N PHE A 137 15.78 4.36 2.42
CA PHE A 137 15.45 3.99 3.79
C PHE A 137 15.03 2.52 3.87
N LEU A 138 14.24 2.06 2.89
CA LEU A 138 13.72 0.70 2.83
C LEU A 138 13.56 0.24 1.39
N LEU A 139 14.05 -0.97 1.10
CA LEU A 139 13.68 -1.75 -0.06
C LEU A 139 12.80 -2.93 0.35
N ARG A 140 11.75 -3.19 -0.43
CA ARG A 140 10.78 -4.21 -0.10
C ARG A 140 10.31 -5.00 -1.31
N ASN A 141 10.54 -6.31 -1.26
CA ASN A 141 10.05 -7.26 -2.25
C ASN A 141 8.89 -8.05 -1.65
N THR A 142 7.75 -8.05 -2.31
CA THR A 142 6.56 -8.77 -1.84
C THR A 142 6.04 -9.70 -2.94
N VAL A 143 5.79 -10.95 -2.58
CA VAL A 143 5.09 -11.92 -3.44
C VAL A 143 3.83 -12.36 -2.72
N ALA A 144 2.70 -12.31 -3.40
CA ALA A 144 1.42 -12.75 -2.86
C ALA A 144 0.73 -13.73 -3.81
N LEU A 145 0.20 -14.81 -3.24
CA LEU A 145 -0.68 -15.76 -3.88
C LEU A 145 -2.07 -15.64 -3.27
N SER A 146 -3.10 -15.76 -4.11
CA SER A 146 -4.48 -15.76 -3.66
C SER A 146 -5.31 -16.78 -4.44
N GLY A 147 -6.33 -17.30 -3.78
CA GLY A 147 -7.30 -18.22 -4.35
C GLY A 147 -8.70 -17.84 -3.90
N THR A 148 -9.67 -17.94 -4.81
CA THR A 148 -11.10 -17.83 -4.52
C THR A 148 -11.81 -19.03 -5.13
N LEU A 149 -12.72 -19.64 -4.37
CA LEU A 149 -13.55 -20.76 -4.80
C LEU A 149 -15.02 -20.41 -4.54
N VAL A 150 -15.85 -20.57 -5.56
CA VAL A 150 -17.30 -20.42 -5.46
C VAL A 150 -17.91 -21.81 -5.37
N GLU A 151 -18.22 -22.24 -4.16
CA GLU A 151 -18.68 -23.60 -3.87
C GLU A 151 -20.16 -23.79 -4.20
N GLY A 152 -20.93 -22.69 -4.20
CA GLY A 152 -22.35 -22.67 -4.58
C GLY A 152 -22.92 -21.25 -4.49
N GLU A 153 -24.23 -21.10 -4.65
CA GLU A 153 -24.89 -19.78 -4.60
C GLU A 153 -24.67 -19.04 -3.28
N HIS A 154 -24.54 -19.79 -2.18
CA HIS A 154 -24.41 -19.24 -0.84
C HIS A 154 -23.00 -19.28 -0.26
N HIS A 155 -22.05 -19.96 -0.91
CA HIS A 155 -20.74 -20.25 -0.32
C HIS A 155 -19.61 -19.73 -1.20
N LEU A 156 -18.70 -18.99 -0.57
CA LEU A 156 -17.48 -18.49 -1.21
C LEU A 156 -16.31 -18.58 -0.23
N SER A 157 -15.25 -19.25 -0.64
CA SER A 157 -14.02 -19.39 0.14
C SER A 157 -12.88 -18.60 -0.51
N GLN A 158 -12.08 -17.91 0.28
CA GLN A 158 -10.86 -17.25 -0.18
C GLN A 158 -9.70 -17.63 0.72
N ALA A 159 -8.51 -17.76 0.13
CA ALA A 159 -7.27 -17.91 0.85
C ALA A 159 -6.16 -17.07 0.22
N PHE A 160 -5.17 -16.70 1.01
CA PHE A 160 -3.97 -16.02 0.53
C PHE A 160 -2.72 -16.46 1.30
N LEU A 161 -1.58 -16.32 0.63
CA LEU A 161 -0.24 -16.44 1.19
C LEU A 161 0.58 -15.25 0.69
N ARG A 162 1.35 -14.62 1.56
CA ARG A 162 2.23 -13.50 1.24
C ARG A 162 3.59 -13.71 1.88
N TYR A 163 4.62 -13.56 1.06
CA TYR A 163 6.00 -13.42 1.47
C TYR A 163 6.44 -11.97 1.25
N GLN A 164 7.20 -11.42 2.19
CA GLN A 164 7.73 -10.07 2.09
C GLN A 164 9.13 -9.98 2.69
N LYS A 165 10.11 -9.67 1.87
CA LYS A 165 11.48 -9.35 2.28
C LYS A 165 11.64 -7.84 2.41
N LYS A 166 12.10 -7.38 3.57
CA LYS A 166 12.40 -5.98 3.86
C LYS A 166 13.87 -5.81 4.16
N ASP A 167 14.51 -4.92 3.42
CA ASP A 167 15.91 -4.55 3.61
C ASP A 167 15.94 -3.07 3.96
N PHE A 168 16.19 -2.74 5.24
CA PHE A 168 16.35 -1.36 5.69
C PHE A 168 17.80 -0.92 5.50
N ARG A 169 18.00 0.33 5.10
CA ARG A 169 19.35 0.91 5.09
C ARG A 169 19.78 1.22 6.51
N GLU A 170 20.69 0.40 7.03
CA GLU A 170 21.11 0.43 8.43
C GLU A 170 22.65 0.58 8.53
N PRO A 171 23.16 1.30 9.54
CA PRO A 171 24.60 1.39 9.78
C PRO A 171 25.21 0.01 10.05
N ALA A 172 26.42 -0.24 9.56
CA ALA A 172 27.12 -1.51 9.80
C ALA A 172 27.39 -1.78 11.29
N SER A 173 27.47 -0.72 12.09
CA SER A 173 27.64 -0.77 13.55
C SER A 173 26.36 -1.08 14.33
N LEU A 174 25.19 -1.17 13.67
CA LEU A 174 23.92 -1.39 14.34
C LEU A 174 23.89 -2.80 14.98
N PRO A 175 23.63 -2.91 16.30
CA PRO A 175 23.49 -4.20 16.97
C PRO A 175 22.46 -5.08 16.28
N SER A 176 22.70 -6.39 16.22
CA SER A 176 21.80 -7.33 15.53
C SER A 176 20.37 -7.31 16.07
N ALA A 177 20.19 -7.05 17.37
CA ALA A 177 18.88 -6.96 18.02
C ALA A 177 18.06 -5.73 17.60
N GLU A 178 18.71 -4.70 17.05
CA GLU A 178 18.05 -3.47 16.58
C GLU A 178 17.82 -3.46 15.06
N ARG A 179 18.32 -4.47 14.34
CA ARG A 179 18.11 -4.60 12.90
C ARG A 179 16.64 -4.84 12.58
N ARG A 180 16.11 -4.05 11.66
CA ARG A 180 14.71 -4.08 11.23
C ARG A 180 14.49 -4.87 9.95
N SER A 181 15.58 -5.17 9.23
CA SER A 181 15.54 -6.02 8.04
C SER A 181 15.03 -7.42 8.38
N ALA A 182 14.05 -7.91 7.62
CA ALA A 182 13.33 -9.12 7.97
C ALA A 182 12.59 -9.76 6.79
N ASP A 183 12.45 -11.08 6.88
CA ASP A 183 11.56 -11.88 6.05
C ASP A 183 10.25 -12.13 6.79
N ASN A 184 9.13 -11.74 6.18
CA ASN A 184 7.80 -11.83 6.75
C ASN A 184 6.93 -12.77 5.94
N TRP A 185 6.21 -13.65 6.63
CA TRP A 185 5.21 -14.54 6.04
C TRP A 185 3.84 -14.21 6.64
N ALA A 186 2.82 -14.16 5.79
CA ALA A 186 1.43 -14.01 6.21
C ALA A 186 0.55 -14.95 5.39
N ALA A 187 -0.38 -15.63 6.05
CA ALA A 187 -1.38 -16.44 5.39
C ALA A 187 -2.73 -16.24 6.06
N GLY A 188 -3.80 -16.46 5.32
CA GLY A 188 -5.15 -16.39 5.87
C GLY A 188 -6.17 -17.01 4.94
N ALA A 189 -7.29 -17.40 5.53
CA ALA A 189 -8.44 -17.89 4.81
C ALA A 189 -9.73 -17.29 5.39
N VAL A 190 -10.72 -17.11 4.55
CA VAL A 190 -12.06 -16.65 4.93
C VAL A 190 -13.09 -17.43 4.14
N HIS A 191 -14.14 -17.88 4.82
CA HIS A 191 -15.32 -18.46 4.20
C HIS A 191 -16.49 -17.51 4.42
N LEU A 192 -17.18 -17.14 3.34
CA LEU A 192 -18.29 -16.19 3.34
C LEU A 192 -19.58 -16.92 3.02
N LEU A 193 -20.58 -16.71 3.87
CA LEU A 193 -21.97 -17.12 3.66
C LEU A 193 -22.75 -15.95 3.06
N ARG A 194 -23.31 -16.15 1.87
CA ARG A 194 -24.09 -15.14 1.13
C ARG A 194 -25.57 -15.38 1.35
N PHE A 195 -26.26 -14.40 1.93
CA PHE A 195 -27.71 -14.44 2.09
C PHE A 195 -28.39 -13.48 1.09
N SER A 196 -29.48 -13.95 0.47
CA SER A 196 -30.37 -13.17 -0.40
C SER A 196 -29.73 -12.28 -1.48
N ARG A 197 -29.07 -12.87 -2.49
CA ARG A 197 -28.57 -12.13 -3.67
C ARG A 197 -27.82 -10.82 -3.30
N ASP A 198 -26.92 -10.90 -2.32
CA ASP A 198 -25.95 -9.85 -1.94
C ASP A 198 -26.49 -8.64 -1.15
N GLN A 199 -27.63 -8.75 -0.44
CA GLN A 199 -28.13 -7.63 0.39
C GLN A 199 -27.54 -7.57 1.81
N HIS A 200 -27.04 -8.68 2.38
CA HIS A 200 -26.43 -8.68 3.72
C HIS A 200 -25.23 -9.63 3.81
N PHE A 201 -24.11 -9.15 4.36
CA PHE A 201 -22.90 -9.94 4.63
C PHE A 201 -22.73 -10.13 6.15
N LEU A 202 -22.77 -11.37 6.63
CA LEU A 202 -22.31 -11.74 7.96
C LEU A 202 -20.88 -12.29 7.84
N LYS A 203 -19.98 -11.81 8.69
CA LYS A 203 -18.58 -12.20 8.75
C LYS A 203 -18.33 -13.12 9.93
#